data_AF-A0A090T280-F1
#
_entry.id   AF-A0A090T280-F1
#
_cell.length_a   1.000
_cell.length_b   1.000
_cell.length_c   1.000
_cell.angle_alpha   90.00
_cell.angle_beta   90.00
_cell.angle_gamma   90.00
#
_symmetry.space_group_name_H-M   'P 1'
#
loop_
_entity.id
_entity.type
_entity.pdbx_description
1 polymer ?
#
loop_
_entity_poly.entity_id
_entity_poly.type
_entity_poly.pdbx_seq_one_letter_code
_entity_poly.pdbx_strand_id
1 'polypeptide(L)'
;MPEDVPILTIQSFKLIVPIFAVLISISAFNVFLDAEFGVHFPQLIEELFRPLVLASDSLAAVLISILICQLLWFMGIHGALIITGIMNPFWMSNLLENQTALEAGGQVLPHIYLPAFWDFFCFDRRGRFNTTLGLSCD
;
A
#
# COMPACT_ATOMS: atom_id res chain seq x y z
N MET A 1 -38.18 2.88 -19.59
CA MET A 1 -37.90 3.44 -18.25
C MET A 1 -38.62 4.79 -18.19
N PRO A 2 -39.48 5.05 -17.19
CA PRO A 2 -40.25 6.30 -17.07
C PRO A 2 -39.31 7.50 -16.91
N GLU A 3 -39.74 8.66 -17.40
CA GLU A 3 -38.89 9.84 -17.67
C GLU A 3 -38.62 10.72 -16.42
N ASP A 4 -39.20 10.36 -15.27
CA ASP A 4 -39.22 11.21 -14.06
C ASP A 4 -38.08 10.97 -13.06
N VAL A 5 -37.07 10.18 -13.42
CA VAL A 5 -35.98 9.82 -12.50
C VAL A 5 -34.71 10.64 -12.83
N PRO A 6 -34.06 11.28 -11.84
CA PRO A 6 -32.84 12.06 -12.05
C PRO A 6 -31.78 11.29 -12.84
N ILE A 7 -31.06 11.99 -13.73
CA ILE A 7 -30.10 11.39 -14.68
C ILE A 7 -29.00 10.56 -13.96
N LEU A 8 -28.61 10.97 -12.75
CA LEU A 8 -27.61 10.29 -11.92
C LEU A 8 -28.06 8.88 -11.48
N THR A 9 -29.34 8.69 -11.17
CA THR A 9 -29.89 7.39 -10.78
C THR A 9 -29.96 6.45 -11.98
N ILE A 10 -30.34 6.96 -13.16
CA ILE A 10 -30.37 6.19 -14.41
C ILE A 10 -28.97 5.70 -14.80
N GLN A 11 -27.92 6.52 -14.61
CA GLN A 11 -26.54 6.11 -14.85
C GLN A 11 -26.07 5.02 -13.88
N SER A 12 -26.43 5.12 -12.60
CA SER A 12 -26.10 4.10 -11.59
C SER A 12 -26.74 2.74 -11.90
N PHE A 13 -28.01 2.72 -12.34
CA PHE A 13 -28.68 1.48 -12.76
C PHE A 13 -28.09 0.87 -14.04
N LYS A 14 -27.58 1.69 -14.97
CA LYS A 14 -26.86 1.19 -16.15
C LYS A 14 -25.53 0.53 -15.80
N LEU A 15 -24.87 0.98 -14.73
CA LEU A 15 -23.62 0.39 -14.24
C LEU A 15 -23.84 -0.92 -13.47
N ILE A 16 -25.04 -1.21 -12.98
CA ILE A 16 -25.35 -2.47 -12.28
C ILE A 16 -25.08 -3.68 -13.18
N VAL A 17 -25.51 -3.67 -14.44
CA VAL A 17 -25.32 -4.81 -15.35
C VAL A 17 -23.83 -5.15 -15.58
N PRO A 18 -22.95 -4.20 -15.94
CA PRO A 18 -21.52 -4.50 -16.10
C PRO A 18 -20.85 -4.86 -14.78
N ILE A 19 -21.25 -4.26 -13.64
CA ILE A 19 -20.71 -4.63 -12.32
C ILE A 19 -21.06 -6.08 -11.98
N PHE A 20 -22.33 -6.48 -12.15
CA PHE A 20 -22.75 -7.87 -11.91
C PHE A 20 -22.05 -8.85 -12.86
N ALA A 21 -21.86 -8.50 -14.13
CA ALA A 21 -21.12 -9.34 -15.06
C ALA A 21 -19.68 -9.57 -14.58
N VAL A 22 -18.97 -8.50 -14.18
CA VAL A 22 -17.60 -8.59 -13.66
C VAL A 22 -17.54 -9.40 -12.36
N LEU A 23 -18.48 -9.17 -11.43
CA LEU A 23 -18.55 -9.92 -10.17
C LEU A 23 -18.76 -11.42 -10.40
N ILE A 24 -19.67 -11.81 -11.30
CA ILE A 24 -19.92 -13.21 -11.62
C ILE A 24 -18.69 -13.83 -12.31
N SER A 25 -18.07 -13.13 -13.26
CA SER A 25 -16.86 -13.62 -13.93
C SER A 25 -15.69 -13.85 -12.97
N ILE A 26 -15.42 -12.89 -12.08
CA ILE A 26 -14.33 -13.00 -11.10
C ILE A 26 -14.64 -14.04 -10.02
N SER A 27 -15.89 -14.15 -9.58
CA SER A 27 -16.31 -15.15 -8.59
C SER A 27 -16.22 -16.57 -9.18
N ALA A 28 -16.70 -16.76 -10.41
CA ALA A 28 -16.59 -18.05 -11.11
C ALA A 28 -15.12 -18.44 -11.32
N PHE A 29 -14.25 -17.47 -11.65
CA PHE A 29 -12.82 -17.71 -11.76
C PHE A 29 -12.16 -18.08 -10.42
N ASN A 30 -12.55 -17.43 -9.31
CA ASN A 30 -12.06 -17.79 -7.98
C ASN A 30 -12.49 -19.20 -7.55
N VAL A 31 -13.75 -19.58 -7.78
CA VAL A 31 -14.24 -20.94 -7.47
C VAL A 31 -13.55 -22.00 -8.32
N PHE A 32 -13.26 -21.68 -9.59
CA PHE A 32 -12.50 -22.55 -10.48
C PHE A 32 -11.06 -22.76 -9.98
N LEU A 33 -10.37 -21.68 -9.59
CA LEU A 33 -9.02 -21.75 -9.03
C LEU A 33 -8.97 -22.51 -7.69
N ASP A 34 -9.96 -22.32 -6.85
CA ASP A 34 -10.10 -23.03 -5.57
C ASP A 34 -10.30 -24.54 -5.80
N ALA A 35 -11.11 -24.92 -6.79
CA ALA A 35 -11.36 -26.32 -7.12
C ALA A 35 -10.14 -27.06 -7.72
N GLU A 36 -9.31 -26.40 -8.52
CA GLU A 36 -8.13 -27.04 -9.15
C GLU A 36 -6.85 -26.95 -8.31
N PHE A 37 -6.63 -25.84 -7.60
CA PHE A 37 -5.36 -25.56 -6.94
C PHE A 37 -5.47 -25.41 -5.41
N GLY A 38 -6.70 -25.34 -4.85
CA GLY A 38 -6.91 -25.14 -3.41
C GLY A 38 -6.35 -23.82 -2.89
N VAL A 39 -6.10 -22.86 -3.78
CA VAL A 39 -5.59 -21.52 -3.48
C VAL A 39 -6.51 -20.48 -4.06
N HIS A 40 -6.84 -19.48 -3.26
CA HIS A 40 -7.56 -18.32 -3.74
C HIS A 40 -6.60 -17.41 -4.51
N PHE A 41 -7.06 -16.78 -5.60
CA PHE A 41 -6.26 -15.84 -6.38
C PHE A 41 -5.53 -14.76 -5.53
N PRO A 42 -6.14 -14.21 -4.46
CA PRO A 42 -5.45 -13.27 -3.57
C PRO A 42 -4.27 -13.88 -2.80
N GLN A 43 -4.33 -15.16 -2.41
CA GLN A 43 -3.26 -15.84 -1.66
C GLN A 43 -2.04 -16.09 -2.55
N LEU A 44 -2.26 -16.47 -3.82
CA LEU A 44 -1.18 -16.66 -4.79
C LEU A 44 -0.42 -15.34 -5.03
N ILE A 45 -1.17 -14.24 -5.14
CA ILE A 45 -0.59 -12.90 -5.26
C ILE A 45 0.18 -12.56 -3.98
N GLU A 46 -0.42 -12.75 -2.81
CA GLU A 46 0.23 -12.47 -1.53
C GLU A 46 1.58 -13.20 -1.39
N GLU A 47 1.62 -14.50 -1.70
CA GLU A 47 2.85 -15.29 -1.57
C GLU A 47 3.92 -14.89 -2.60
N LEU A 48 3.51 -14.45 -3.79
CA LEU A 48 4.41 -13.87 -4.79
C LEU A 48 5.01 -12.54 -4.33
N PHE A 49 4.24 -11.70 -3.64
CA PHE A 49 4.68 -10.38 -3.18
C PHE A 49 5.37 -10.42 -1.81
N ARG A 50 5.15 -11.45 -0.98
CA ARG A 50 5.81 -11.62 0.33
C ARG A 50 7.34 -11.50 0.31
N PRO A 51 8.11 -12.14 -0.60
CA PRO A 51 9.56 -11.95 -0.63
C PRO A 51 9.96 -10.52 -1.01
N LEU A 52 9.15 -9.83 -1.80
CA LEU A 52 9.38 -8.43 -2.16
C LEU A 52 9.11 -7.50 -0.97
N VAL A 53 8.07 -7.78 -0.19
CA VAL A 53 7.73 -7.07 1.05
C VAL A 53 8.86 -7.22 2.07
N LEU A 54 9.35 -8.44 2.31
CA LEU A 54 10.47 -8.70 3.22
C LEU A 54 11.78 -8.04 2.74
N ALA A 55 12.06 -8.04 1.44
CA ALA A 55 13.21 -7.33 0.89
C ALA A 55 13.11 -5.81 1.11
N SER A 56 11.90 -5.25 1.02
CA SER A 56 11.63 -3.82 1.21
C SER A 56 11.70 -3.34 2.67
N ASP A 57 11.52 -4.24 3.64
CA ASP A 57 11.64 -3.95 5.09
C ASP A 57 13.09 -4.09 5.60
N SER A 58 14.05 -4.36 4.71
CA SER A 58 15.47 -4.44 5.08
C SER A 58 16.09 -3.07 5.34
N LEU A 59 17.04 -2.98 6.27
CA LEU A 59 17.80 -1.76 6.55
C LEU A 59 18.47 -1.19 5.28
N ALA A 60 18.95 -2.08 4.39
CA ALA A 60 19.55 -1.68 3.12
C ALA A 60 18.52 -0.99 2.19
N ALA A 61 17.29 -1.50 2.13
CA ALA A 61 16.21 -0.90 1.34
C ALA A 61 15.86 0.50 1.84
N VAL A 62 15.83 0.71 3.17
CA VAL A 62 15.61 2.04 3.77
C VAL A 62 16.71 3.02 3.37
N LEU A 63 17.97 2.61 3.49
CA LEU A 63 19.13 3.48 3.16
C LEU A 63 19.17 3.84 1.67
N ILE A 64 18.89 2.87 0.79
CA ILE A 64 18.82 3.11 -0.67
C ILE A 64 17.65 4.04 -1.00
N SER A 65 16.50 3.85 -0.37
CA SER A 65 15.31 4.70 -0.57
C SER A 65 15.58 6.16 -0.18
N ILE A 66 16.29 6.37 0.93
CA ILE A 66 16.75 7.70 1.37
C ILE A 66 17.74 8.31 0.38
N LEU A 67 18.72 7.53 -0.10
CA LEU A 67 19.73 8.00 -1.05
C LEU A 67 19.10 8.44 -2.38
N ILE A 68 18.16 7.65 -2.91
CA ILE A 68 17.42 7.96 -4.14
C ILE A 68 16.53 9.19 -3.91
N CYS A 69 15.85 9.27 -2.77
CA CYS A 69 15.05 10.43 -2.40
C CYS A 69 15.90 11.72 -2.41
N GLN A 70 17.09 11.67 -1.81
CA GLN A 70 18.02 12.80 -1.77
C GLN A 70 18.50 13.19 -3.18
N LEU A 71 18.80 12.21 -4.05
CA LEU A 71 19.21 12.46 -5.43
C LEU A 71 18.09 13.10 -6.25
N LEU A 72 16.87 12.60 -6.13
CA LEU A 72 15.69 13.18 -6.77
C LEU A 72 15.44 14.62 -6.29
N TRP A 73 15.66 14.87 -5.00
CA TRP A 73 15.56 16.21 -4.42
C TRP A 73 16.62 17.17 -4.99
N PHE A 74 17.85 16.72 -5.19
CA PHE A 74 18.90 17.49 -5.87
C PHE A 74 18.53 17.86 -7.31
N MET A 75 17.71 17.05 -7.97
CA MET A 75 17.16 17.33 -9.30
C MET A 75 15.90 18.23 -9.27
N GLY A 76 15.46 18.68 -8.08
CA GLY A 76 14.26 19.51 -7.91
C GLY A 76 12.94 18.73 -7.93
N ILE A 77 13.00 17.39 -7.96
CA ILE A 77 11.82 16.52 -7.89
C ILE A 77 11.58 16.20 -6.41
N HIS A 78 10.32 16.31 -5.96
CA HIS A 78 9.96 15.97 -4.60
C HIS A 78 9.97 14.45 -4.38
N GLY A 79 11.17 13.86 -4.23
CA GLY A 79 11.39 12.41 -4.16
C GLY A 79 10.58 11.71 -3.07
N ALA A 80 10.25 12.42 -1.99
CA ALA A 80 9.40 11.87 -0.93
C ALA A 80 8.00 11.47 -1.42
N LEU A 81 7.42 12.13 -2.43
CA LEU A 81 6.11 11.74 -2.98
C LEU A 81 6.20 10.48 -3.85
N ILE A 82 7.31 10.30 -4.56
CA ILE A 82 7.56 9.14 -5.41
C ILE A 82 7.80 7.90 -4.55
N ILE A 83 8.69 8.02 -3.55
CA ILE A 83 9.00 6.90 -2.65
C ILE A 83 7.78 6.52 -1.82
N THR A 84 7.08 7.49 -1.21
CA THR A 84 5.87 7.18 -0.44
C THR A 84 4.79 6.55 -1.31
N GLY A 85 4.58 7.00 -2.56
CA GLY A 85 3.61 6.41 -3.48
C GLY A 85 3.88 4.94 -3.80
N ILE A 86 5.15 4.58 -4.01
CA ILE A 86 5.54 3.19 -4.31
C ILE A 86 5.55 2.33 -3.04
N MET A 87 5.98 2.88 -1.90
CA MET A 87 6.13 2.16 -0.64
C MET A 87 4.82 1.99 0.15
N ASN A 88 3.81 2.85 -0.08
CA ASN A 88 2.53 2.79 0.61
C ASN A 88 1.83 1.41 0.61
N PRO A 89 1.72 0.67 -0.51
CA PRO A 89 1.13 -0.68 -0.48
C PRO A 89 1.93 -1.67 0.38
N PHE A 90 3.27 -1.56 0.38
CA PHE A 90 4.14 -2.42 1.20
C PHE A 90 3.98 -2.11 2.69
N TRP A 91 3.97 -0.81 3.03
CA TRP A 91 3.73 -0.36 4.40
C TRP A 91 2.35 -0.77 4.93
N MET A 92 1.31 -0.74 4.08
CA MET A 92 -0.02 -1.18 4.49
C MET A 92 -0.05 -2.69 4.80
N SER A 93 0.64 -3.49 4.00
CA SER A 93 0.79 -4.94 4.26
C SER A 93 1.53 -5.20 5.57
N ASN A 94 2.68 -4.55 5.78
CA ASN A 94 3.46 -4.68 7.02
C ASN A 94 2.68 -4.21 8.26
N LEU A 95 1.86 -3.16 8.11
CA LEU A 95 1.01 -2.64 9.18
C LEU A 95 -0.07 -3.66 9.54
N LEU A 96 -0.69 -4.32 8.55
CA LEU A 96 -1.67 -5.38 8.79
C LEU A 96 -1.05 -6.59 9.51
N GLU A 97 0.15 -7.00 9.13
CA GLU A 97 0.88 -8.08 9.83
C GLU A 97 1.23 -7.70 11.27
N ASN A 98 1.63 -6.45 11.51
CA ASN A 98 1.85 -5.93 12.87
C ASN A 98 0.56 -5.85 13.69
N GLN A 99 -0.58 -5.49 13.06
CA GLN A 99 -1.89 -5.46 13.72
C GLN A 99 -2.34 -6.85 14.13
N THR A 100 -2.23 -7.84 13.24
CA THR A 100 -2.60 -9.23 13.57
C THR A 100 -1.69 -9.81 14.66
N ALA A 101 -0.40 -9.49 14.66
CA ALA A 101 0.54 -9.89 15.73
C ALA A 101 0.19 -9.25 17.09
N LEU A 102 -0.22 -7.97 17.08
CA LEU A 102 -0.65 -7.26 18.28
C LEU A 102 -1.98 -7.82 18.83
N GLU A 103 -2.94 -8.10 17.96
CA GLU A 103 -4.23 -8.73 18.30
C GLU A 103 -4.06 -10.14 18.85
N ALA A 104 -3.07 -10.89 18.35
CA ALA A 104 -2.68 -12.20 18.87
C ALA A 104 -1.95 -12.14 20.23
N GLY A 105 -1.75 -10.95 20.80
CA GLY A 105 -1.08 -10.76 22.09
C GLY A 105 0.45 -10.82 22.03
N GLY A 106 1.03 -10.77 20.83
CA GLY A 106 2.48 -10.73 20.63
C GLY A 106 3.07 -9.38 21.05
N GLN A 107 4.07 -9.39 21.95
CA GLN A 107 4.77 -8.18 22.38
C GLN A 107 5.84 -7.68 21.39
N VAL A 108 6.16 -8.45 20.35
CA VAL A 108 7.21 -8.12 19.38
C VAL A 108 6.58 -7.93 18.01
N LEU A 109 6.59 -6.69 17.51
CA LEU A 109 6.12 -6.39 16.15
C LEU A 109 7.21 -6.82 15.15
N PRO A 110 6.88 -7.63 14.12
CA PRO A 110 7.84 -8.13 13.15
C PRO A 110 8.42 -7.04 12.22
N HIS A 111 7.64 -6.00 11.91
CA HIS A 111 8.06 -4.96 10.95
C HIS A 111 8.30 -3.61 11.62
N ILE A 112 9.44 -3.00 11.31
CA ILE A 112 9.83 -1.68 11.83
C ILE A 112 9.67 -0.60 10.75
N TYR A 113 9.78 -0.95 9.46
CA TYR A 113 9.61 -0.01 8.35
C TYR A 113 8.13 0.21 8.02
N LEU A 114 7.56 1.21 8.70
CA LEU A 114 6.15 1.62 8.61
C LEU A 114 6.06 3.08 8.13
N PRO A 115 4.86 3.58 7.76
CA PRO A 115 4.67 4.98 7.38
C PRO A 115 5.11 5.92 8.51
N ALA A 116 4.86 5.52 9.77
CA ALA A 116 5.32 6.26 10.94
C ALA A 116 6.85 6.34 11.02
N PHE A 117 7.58 5.28 10.66
CA PHE A 117 9.04 5.32 10.64
C PHE A 117 9.54 6.34 9.61
N TRP A 118 8.93 6.35 8.41
CA TRP A 118 9.25 7.32 7.37
C TRP A 118 8.95 8.76 7.80
N ASP A 119 7.76 9.01 8.34
CA ASP A 119 7.29 10.34 8.76
C ASP A 119 8.01 10.92 10.00
N PHE A 120 8.53 10.06 10.89
CA PHE A 120 9.19 10.52 12.11
C PHE A 120 10.71 10.54 11.98
N PHE A 121 11.32 9.57 11.30
CA PHE A 121 12.77 9.46 11.24
C PHE A 121 13.37 9.98 9.94
N CYS A 122 12.67 9.86 8.82
CA CYS A 122 13.20 10.27 7.51
C CYS A 122 12.70 11.65 7.09
N PHE A 123 11.41 11.95 7.28
CA PHE A 123 10.79 13.13 6.71
C PHE A 123 9.67 13.68 7.61
N ASP A 124 9.84 14.87 8.20
CA ASP A 124 8.79 15.53 8.98
C ASP A 124 7.52 15.70 8.13
N ARG A 125 6.34 15.52 8.74
CA ARG A 125 5.02 15.76 8.14
C ARG A 125 4.86 17.17 7.56
N ARG A 126 5.78 18.08 7.85
CA ARG A 126 5.89 19.42 7.23
C ARG A 126 6.64 19.46 5.89
N GLY A 127 7.02 18.33 5.33
CA GLY A 127 7.70 18.29 4.04
C GLY A 127 9.21 18.49 4.12
N ARG A 128 9.83 18.29 5.30
CA ARG A 128 11.24 18.60 5.56
C ARG A 128 12.01 17.36 6.01
N PHE A 129 13.26 17.24 5.58
CA PHE A 129 14.14 16.19 6.10
C PHE A 129 14.38 16.42 7.59
N ASN A 130 14.20 15.40 8.44
CA ASN A 130 14.27 15.59 9.89
C ASN A 130 15.68 16.05 10.37
N THR A 131 16.74 15.76 9.61
CA THR A 131 18.09 16.29 9.86
C THR A 131 18.21 17.82 9.68
N THR A 132 17.26 18.49 9.02
CA THR A 132 17.23 19.96 8.91
C THR A 132 16.59 20.65 10.12
N LEU A 133 15.84 19.93 10.96
CA LEU A 133 15.35 20.46 12.25
C LEU A 133 16.51 20.66 13.22
N GLY A 134 17.49 19.75 13.22
CA GLY A 134 18.72 19.89 14.02
C GLY A 134 19.57 21.10 13.64
N LEU A 135 19.43 21.62 12.41
CA LEU A 135 20.12 22.84 11.94
C LEU A 135 19.28 24.12 12.10
N SER A 136 18.01 24.01 12.49
CA SER A 136 17.09 25.16 12.66
C SER A 136 16.83 25.51 14.13
N CYS A 137 17.41 24.74 15.06
CA CYS A 137 17.34 24.97 16.50
C CYS A 137 18.63 25.60 17.07
N ASP A 138 19.57 25.99 16.22
CA ASP A 138 20.66 26.93 16.54
C ASP A 138 20.35 28.33 15.99
#